data_AF-A0A956U8X5-F1
#
_entry.id   AF-A0A956U8X5-F1
#
_cell.length_a   1.000
_cell.length_b   1.000
_cell.length_c   1.000
_cell.angle_alpha   90.00
_cell.angle_beta   90.00
_cell.angle_gamma   90.00
#
_symmetry.space_group_name_H-M   'P 1'
#
loop_
_entity.id
_entity.type
_entity.pdbx_description
1 polymer ?
#
loop_
_entity_poly.entity_id
_entity_poly.type
_entity_poly.pdbx_seq_one_letter_code
_entity_poly.pdbx_strand_id
1 'polypeptide(L)'
;MDIAWFPHMLRGAVGLIWIQIGRTDISGRAEDVAEAGSFNQRLDRGAASDAVSVANVGDGLRQEYLKQGDSGNAAGPVVALKAPRGGGLWAVAREAYRLTGKTDPSAQEVKALAQETARRNGLSLDTVLADGQFVEVKLPGAIKQAADKKQAEKAVLPTSAKPAETTRIVKSGDAQKAKETGRAVGPACSQSWEEVNMIAGWVTHNEAGHMSYTAFNPDDNGSGISVGLMQWNQERGKLPELVDAWHDKNPAKFDRIFGGSSANMLDESWLRSVDFSSKPGLTRAMHTALADSEFQRVQVDLRNGHIEDSCELARDYRFTSLRGRAVVADMVNQLGEGGARSMLRRLALTGNESQRIERLKTVSDGRINAADRIAAIEDKVKEVWRAQAASR
;
A
#
# COMPACT_ATOMS: atom_id res chain seq x y z
N MET A 1 10.45 64.41 1.28
CA MET A 1 11.80 64.82 1.71
C MET A 1 11.68 65.30 3.14
N ASP A 2 12.59 64.81 3.98
CA ASP A 2 12.85 65.15 5.39
C ASP A 2 11.83 64.76 6.47
N ILE A 3 12.13 63.65 7.15
CA ILE A 3 11.75 63.38 8.53
C ILE A 3 13.06 63.33 9.34
N ALA A 4 13.22 64.31 10.24
CA ALA A 4 14.34 64.41 11.18
C ALA A 4 14.02 63.73 12.52
N TRP A 5 15.09 63.30 13.16
CA TRP A 5 15.23 62.46 14.36
C TRP A 5 14.94 63.14 15.72
N PHE A 6 14.44 62.34 16.69
CA PHE A 6 14.73 62.14 18.16
C PHE A 6 15.40 63.24 19.04
N PRO A 7 15.51 63.13 20.41
CA PRO A 7 14.95 62.22 21.44
C PRO A 7 14.50 62.88 22.79
N HIS A 8 13.83 62.14 23.71
CA HIS A 8 14.30 61.82 25.09
C HIS A 8 13.23 61.20 26.04
N MET A 9 13.63 60.06 26.65
CA MET A 9 13.43 59.55 28.03
C MET A 9 12.09 59.66 28.82
N LEU A 10 11.60 58.52 29.36
CA LEU A 10 11.75 58.11 30.79
C LEU A 10 11.03 56.78 31.15
N ARG A 11 11.82 55.85 31.71
CA ARG A 11 11.61 54.79 32.73
C ARG A 11 10.19 54.36 33.19
N GLY A 12 10.02 53.04 33.38
CA GLY A 12 9.50 52.52 34.67
C GLY A 12 8.71 51.19 34.68
N ALA A 13 9.29 50.21 35.39
CA ALA A 13 8.66 49.10 36.14
C ALA A 13 8.30 47.76 35.44
N VAL A 14 8.98 46.73 35.94
CA VAL A 14 8.84 45.28 35.70
C VAL A 14 8.10 44.69 36.90
N GLY A 15 7.11 43.82 36.67
CA GLY A 15 6.43 43.03 37.70
C GLY A 15 6.54 41.53 37.40
N LEU A 16 7.36 40.82 38.16
CA LEU A 16 7.46 39.35 38.21
C LEU A 16 6.45 38.81 39.22
N ILE A 17 5.69 37.78 38.85
CA ILE A 17 4.86 36.99 39.77
C ILE A 17 5.56 35.64 40.00
N TRP A 18 5.91 35.38 41.25
CA TRP A 18 6.31 34.08 41.79
C TRP A 18 5.08 33.37 42.35
N ILE A 19 4.92 32.07 42.07
CA ILE A 19 4.00 31.19 42.80
C ILE A 19 4.82 30.16 43.57
N GLN A 20 4.52 30.08 44.87
CA GLN A 20 5.26 29.40 45.91
C GLN A 20 4.71 27.99 46.14
N ILE A 21 5.62 27.03 46.26
CA ILE A 21 5.35 25.62 46.61
C ILE A 21 5.22 25.52 48.14
N GLY A 22 4.12 24.92 48.61
CA GLY A 22 3.91 24.55 50.01
C GLY A 22 3.90 23.04 50.19
N ARG A 23 4.84 22.53 51.01
CA ARG A 23 4.84 21.18 51.59
C ARG A 23 4.21 21.26 52.98
N THR A 24 3.34 20.30 53.31
CA THR A 24 3.09 19.88 54.70
C THR A 24 2.86 18.37 54.73
N ASP A 25 3.71 17.69 55.50
CA ASP A 25 3.48 16.36 56.07
C ASP A 25 2.52 16.47 57.26
N ILE A 26 1.80 15.39 57.59
CA ILE A 26 1.65 14.81 58.95
C ILE A 26 0.62 13.65 58.92
N SER A 27 1.10 12.53 59.49
CA SER A 27 0.49 11.27 59.97
C SER A 27 -1.02 11.13 60.24
N GLY A 28 -1.53 9.89 60.12
CA GLY A 28 -2.54 9.36 61.06
C GLY A 28 -3.43 8.20 60.56
N ARG A 29 -3.31 7.04 61.22
CA ARG A 29 -4.20 5.84 61.36
C ARG A 29 -5.70 6.09 61.10
N ALA A 30 -6.44 5.26 60.35
CA ALA A 30 -6.92 3.88 60.56
C ALA A 30 -8.42 3.85 60.95
N GLU A 31 -9.12 2.81 60.46
CA GLU A 31 -10.45 2.30 60.82
C GLU A 31 -11.63 2.58 59.86
N ASP A 32 -12.37 1.47 59.67
CA ASP A 32 -13.72 1.25 59.12
C ASP A 32 -13.99 1.32 57.61
N VAL A 33 -14.75 0.42 56.96
CA VAL A 33 -15.19 -0.99 57.08
C VAL A 33 -16.22 -1.15 55.93
N ALA A 34 -16.23 -2.32 55.28
CA ALA A 34 -17.28 -2.85 54.39
C ALA A 34 -17.50 -2.14 53.03
N GLU A 35 -17.81 -2.79 51.90
CA GLU A 35 -18.28 -4.14 51.61
C GLU A 35 -18.14 -4.40 50.09
N ALA A 36 -18.42 -5.63 49.67
CA ALA A 36 -18.52 -6.13 48.28
C ALA A 36 -17.22 -6.63 47.63
N GLY A 37 -16.72 -7.74 48.17
CA GLY A 37 -16.00 -8.74 47.39
C GLY A 37 -16.93 -9.60 46.54
N SER A 38 -16.33 -10.19 45.50
CA SER A 38 -16.57 -11.54 44.94
C SER A 38 -16.71 -11.55 43.42
N PHE A 39 -15.60 -11.84 42.72
CA PHE A 39 -15.58 -12.80 41.60
C PHE A 39 -14.14 -13.04 41.10
N ASN A 40 -13.24 -13.57 41.94
CA ASN A 40 -11.96 -14.10 41.47
C ASN A 40 -11.47 -15.21 42.40
N GLN A 41 -12.07 -16.39 42.25
CA GLN A 41 -11.48 -17.63 42.73
C GLN A 41 -11.97 -18.78 41.84
N ARG A 42 -11.18 -19.08 40.81
CA ARG A 42 -11.02 -20.42 40.23
C ARG A 42 -9.87 -20.34 39.22
N LEU A 43 -8.68 -20.72 39.67
CA LEU A 43 -7.77 -21.68 39.03
C LEU A 43 -6.38 -21.52 39.65
N ASP A 44 -6.18 -22.17 40.80
CA ASP A 44 -4.87 -22.67 41.19
C ASP A 44 -4.94 -24.19 41.11
N ARG A 45 -4.23 -24.77 40.14
CA ARG A 45 -3.51 -26.06 40.21
C ARG A 45 -2.79 -26.33 38.89
N GLY A 46 -1.47 -26.12 38.95
CA GLY A 46 -0.47 -26.99 38.32
C GLY A 46 -0.04 -26.66 36.89
N ALA A 47 1.10 -25.97 36.75
CA ALA A 47 2.32 -26.50 36.11
C ALA A 47 3.40 -25.41 35.99
N ALA A 48 4.61 -25.81 36.37
CA ALA A 48 5.94 -25.33 36.01
C ALA A 48 6.15 -23.90 35.49
N SER A 49 7.01 -23.19 36.21
CA SER A 49 7.79 -22.03 35.80
C SER A 49 8.52 -22.25 34.47
N ASP A 50 8.36 -21.32 33.54
CA ASP A 50 9.36 -21.01 32.53
C ASP A 50 9.43 -19.49 32.34
N ALA A 51 10.65 -18.98 32.31
CA ALA A 51 10.98 -17.57 32.31
C ALA A 51 10.46 -16.85 31.06
N VAL A 52 9.76 -15.74 31.27
CA VAL A 52 9.33 -14.82 30.22
C VAL A 52 10.53 -13.97 29.79
N SER A 53 11.03 -14.16 28.56
CA SER A 53 11.91 -13.18 27.92
C SER A 53 11.08 -12.23 27.07
N VAL A 54 11.12 -10.94 27.40
CA VAL A 54 10.52 -9.87 26.59
C VAL A 54 11.60 -9.33 25.66
N ALA A 55 11.38 -9.45 24.35
CA ALA A 55 12.19 -8.78 23.33
C ALA A 55 11.30 -7.85 22.49
N ASN A 56 11.77 -6.61 22.32
CA ASN A 56 11.14 -5.53 21.54
C ASN A 56 11.48 -5.67 20.05
N VAL A 57 10.47 -5.82 19.17
CA VAL A 57 10.56 -5.53 17.73
C VAL A 57 9.19 -5.12 17.15
N GLY A 58 9.12 -3.95 16.51
CA GLY A 58 8.35 -3.65 15.28
C GLY A 58 6.82 -3.51 15.36
N ASP A 59 6.32 -2.29 15.08
CA ASP A 59 4.91 -2.02 14.81
C ASP A 59 4.40 -2.76 13.56
N GLY A 60 3.56 -3.77 13.76
CA GLY A 60 2.87 -4.49 12.69
C GLY A 60 2.36 -5.85 13.15
N LEU A 61 1.10 -5.90 13.62
CA LEU A 61 0.34 -7.11 13.93
C LEU A 61 0.99 -8.06 14.96
N ARG A 62 0.79 -7.75 16.25
CA ARG A 62 0.90 -8.74 17.32
C ARG A 62 -0.10 -9.87 17.09
N GLN A 63 0.40 -11.07 16.82
CA GLN A 63 -0.33 -12.32 17.05
C GLN A 63 -0.15 -12.71 18.52
N GLU A 64 -1.19 -12.53 19.32
CA GLU A 64 -1.34 -13.24 20.59
C GLU A 64 -2.71 -13.92 20.60
N TYR A 65 -2.72 -15.14 21.15
CA TYR A 65 -3.78 -16.16 21.15
C TYR A 65 -3.85 -17.10 19.93
N LEU A 66 -2.87 -18.01 19.84
CA LEU A 66 -3.16 -19.39 19.43
C LEU A 66 -3.47 -20.20 20.70
N LYS A 67 -4.74 -20.29 21.10
CA LYS A 67 -5.16 -21.45 21.89
C LYS A 67 -5.25 -22.62 20.93
N GLN A 68 -4.19 -23.41 20.79
CA GLN A 68 -4.32 -24.76 20.24
C GLN A 68 -5.19 -25.55 21.21
N GLY A 69 -6.49 -25.58 20.94
CA GLY A 69 -7.39 -26.50 21.58
C GLY A 69 -7.05 -27.89 21.09
N ASP A 70 -6.54 -28.73 21.99
CA ASP A 70 -6.39 -30.17 21.80
C ASP A 70 -7.79 -30.76 21.56
N SER A 71 -8.20 -30.91 20.30
CA SER A 71 -9.35 -31.72 19.95
C SER A 71 -9.28 -32.14 18.50
N GLY A 72 -9.27 -33.46 18.26
CA GLY A 72 -9.35 -34.10 16.94
C GLY A 72 -10.70 -33.90 16.23
N ASN A 73 -11.30 -32.72 16.35
CA ASN A 73 -12.48 -32.32 15.58
C ASN A 73 -12.04 -31.45 14.39
N ALA A 74 -12.73 -31.57 13.27
CA ALA A 74 -12.54 -30.82 12.02
C ALA A 74 -12.76 -29.29 12.13
N ALA A 75 -12.65 -28.73 13.34
CA ALA A 75 -12.78 -27.31 13.63
C ALA A 75 -11.43 -26.62 13.38
N GLY A 76 -11.35 -25.78 12.34
CA GLY A 76 -10.19 -24.93 12.09
C GLY A 76 -9.84 -24.01 13.29
N PRO A 77 -8.62 -23.44 13.30
CA PRO A 77 -8.12 -22.64 14.42
C PRO A 77 -8.94 -21.36 14.62
N VAL A 78 -9.04 -20.92 15.88
CA VAL A 78 -9.65 -19.64 16.24
C VAL A 78 -8.54 -18.62 16.45
N VAL A 79 -8.68 -17.45 15.84
CA VAL A 79 -7.74 -16.34 15.93
C VAL A 79 -8.46 -15.06 16.33
N ALA A 80 -7.79 -14.15 17.04
CA ALA A 80 -8.31 -12.81 17.30
C ALA A 80 -7.84 -11.87 16.17
N LEU A 81 -8.79 -11.32 15.40
CA LEU A 81 -8.49 -10.35 14.35
C LEU A 81 -8.87 -8.94 14.79
N LYS A 82 -7.98 -7.99 14.57
CA LYS A 82 -8.24 -6.56 14.77
C LYS A 82 -9.10 -6.04 13.62
N ALA A 83 -10.23 -5.45 13.94
CA ALA A 83 -11.11 -4.84 12.95
C ALA A 83 -10.42 -3.62 12.29
N PRO A 84 -10.48 -3.48 10.95
CA PRO A 84 -10.03 -2.27 10.29
C PRO A 84 -10.92 -1.10 10.68
N ARG A 85 -10.35 0.11 10.73
CA ARG A 85 -11.05 1.33 11.16
C ARG A 85 -12.35 1.55 10.38
N GLY A 86 -13.50 1.54 11.08
CA GLY A 86 -14.83 1.71 10.49
C GLY A 86 -15.33 0.48 9.69
N GLY A 87 -14.65 -0.65 9.77
CA GLY A 87 -15.03 -1.89 9.10
C GLY A 87 -16.07 -2.69 9.87
N GLY A 88 -17.00 -3.31 9.15
CA GLY A 88 -17.92 -4.32 9.70
C GLY A 88 -17.34 -5.74 9.63
N LEU A 89 -18.12 -6.71 10.09
CA LEU A 89 -17.74 -8.13 10.11
C LEU A 89 -17.39 -8.73 8.74
N TRP A 90 -17.88 -8.13 7.65
CA TRP A 90 -17.50 -8.51 6.28
C TRP A 90 -16.02 -8.26 5.97
N ALA A 91 -15.44 -7.17 6.48
CA ALA A 91 -14.03 -6.86 6.27
C ALA A 91 -13.15 -7.84 7.06
N VAL A 92 -13.53 -8.13 8.31
CA VAL A 92 -12.89 -9.14 9.15
C VAL A 92 -12.92 -10.52 8.48
N ALA A 93 -14.06 -10.93 7.91
CA ALA A 93 -14.18 -12.22 7.24
C ALA A 93 -13.27 -12.33 6.00
N ARG A 94 -13.13 -11.26 5.20
CA ARG A 94 -12.20 -11.26 4.06
C ARG A 94 -10.74 -11.38 4.50
N GLU A 95 -10.36 -10.68 5.57
CA GLU A 95 -9.01 -10.77 6.13
C GLU A 95 -8.71 -12.17 6.65
N ALA A 96 -9.68 -12.82 7.28
CA ALA A 96 -9.56 -14.21 7.72
C ALA A 96 -9.29 -15.18 6.57
N TYR A 97 -9.92 -15.00 5.39
CA TYR A 97 -9.61 -15.81 4.21
C TYR A 97 -8.21 -15.54 3.63
N ARG A 98 -7.71 -14.30 3.70
CA ARG A 98 -6.31 -14.02 3.33
C ARG A 98 -5.33 -14.83 4.18
N LEU A 99 -5.59 -14.97 5.48
CA LEU A 99 -4.75 -15.75 6.40
C LEU A 99 -4.73 -17.26 6.08
N THR A 100 -5.75 -17.78 5.40
CA THR A 100 -5.76 -19.19 4.95
C THR A 100 -5.12 -19.37 3.57
N GLY A 101 -4.65 -18.28 2.94
CA GLY A 101 -4.11 -18.27 1.59
C GLY A 101 -5.19 -18.34 0.49
N LYS A 102 -6.47 -18.20 0.85
CA LYS A 102 -7.57 -18.11 -0.12
C LYS A 102 -7.78 -16.64 -0.51
N THR A 103 -7.23 -16.26 -1.65
CA THR A 103 -7.24 -14.86 -2.13
C THR A 103 -8.59 -14.41 -2.69
N ASP A 104 -9.43 -15.33 -3.16
CA ASP A 104 -10.76 -15.02 -3.72
C ASP A 104 -11.87 -15.91 -3.13
N PRO A 105 -12.33 -15.64 -1.90
CA PRO A 105 -13.50 -16.30 -1.33
C PRO A 105 -14.78 -15.80 -1.98
N SER A 106 -15.71 -16.71 -2.29
CA SER A 106 -17.02 -16.34 -2.82
C SER A 106 -17.82 -15.47 -1.84
N ALA A 107 -18.76 -14.67 -2.35
CA ALA A 107 -19.60 -13.81 -1.50
C ALA A 107 -20.36 -14.61 -0.42
N GLN A 108 -20.79 -15.84 -0.75
CA GLN A 108 -21.46 -16.76 0.17
C GLN A 108 -20.51 -17.23 1.28
N GLU A 109 -19.25 -17.52 0.95
CA GLU A 109 -18.22 -17.94 1.89
C GLU A 109 -17.85 -16.82 2.87
N VAL A 110 -17.70 -15.59 2.38
CA VAL A 110 -17.47 -14.40 3.23
C VAL A 110 -18.67 -14.16 4.14
N LYS A 111 -19.89 -14.28 3.60
CA LYS A 111 -21.13 -14.12 4.38
C LYS A 111 -21.24 -15.15 5.50
N ALA A 112 -20.99 -16.42 5.20
CA ALA A 112 -21.06 -17.51 6.17
C ALA A 112 -20.05 -17.31 7.31
N LEU A 113 -18.82 -16.89 6.97
CA LEU A 113 -17.79 -16.63 7.98
C LEU A 113 -18.11 -15.38 8.83
N ALA A 114 -18.65 -14.32 8.23
CA ALA A 114 -19.12 -13.15 8.97
C ALA A 114 -20.27 -13.50 9.92
N GLN A 115 -21.21 -14.34 9.49
CA GLN A 115 -22.32 -14.83 10.32
C GLN A 115 -21.84 -15.65 11.52
N GLU A 116 -20.91 -16.57 11.29
CA GLU A 116 -20.32 -17.36 12.36
C GLU A 116 -19.53 -16.48 13.34
N THR A 117 -18.77 -15.50 12.83
CA THR A 117 -18.04 -14.54 13.65
C THR A 117 -19.00 -13.69 14.49
N ALA A 118 -20.11 -13.21 13.90
CA ALA A 118 -21.15 -12.47 14.60
C ALA A 118 -21.71 -13.29 15.76
N ARG A 119 -22.15 -14.52 15.47
CA ARG A 119 -22.71 -15.46 16.44
C ARG A 119 -21.75 -15.74 17.59
N ARG A 120 -20.46 -15.95 17.27
CA ARG A 120 -19.44 -16.32 18.25
C ARG A 120 -19.05 -15.19 19.19
N ASN A 121 -19.15 -13.94 18.73
CA ASN A 121 -18.83 -12.75 19.52
C ASN A 121 -20.07 -12.05 20.10
N GLY A 122 -21.27 -12.63 19.94
CA GLY A 122 -22.52 -12.01 20.41
C GLY A 122 -22.87 -10.70 19.69
N LEU A 123 -22.49 -10.57 18.41
CA LEU A 123 -22.70 -9.37 17.59
C LEU A 123 -23.78 -9.61 16.53
N SER A 124 -24.34 -8.53 15.98
CA SER A 124 -25.15 -8.57 14.76
C SER A 124 -24.27 -8.41 13.52
N LEU A 125 -24.72 -8.88 12.35
CA LEU A 125 -23.98 -8.69 11.09
C LEU A 125 -23.76 -7.21 10.73
N ASP A 126 -24.69 -6.35 11.13
CA ASP A 126 -24.68 -4.91 10.87
C ASP A 126 -23.90 -4.12 11.94
N THR A 127 -23.29 -4.82 12.91
CA THR A 127 -22.45 -4.18 13.93
C THR A 127 -21.22 -3.54 13.27
N VAL A 128 -21.08 -2.23 13.45
CA VAL A 128 -19.86 -1.49 13.13
C VAL A 128 -18.88 -1.65 14.29
N LEU A 129 -17.71 -2.19 14.01
CA LEU A 129 -16.69 -2.43 15.02
C LEU A 129 -15.92 -1.13 15.31
N ALA A 130 -15.57 -0.92 16.59
CA ALA A 130 -14.74 0.22 16.96
C ALA A 130 -13.32 0.05 16.40
N ASP A 131 -12.63 1.18 16.15
CA ASP A 131 -11.24 1.16 15.67
C ASP A 131 -10.36 0.37 16.66
N GLY A 132 -9.73 -0.68 16.15
CA GLY A 132 -8.88 -1.57 16.92
C GLY A 132 -9.57 -2.56 17.84
N GLN A 133 -10.89 -2.72 17.75
CA GLN A 133 -11.61 -3.80 18.42
C GLN A 133 -11.15 -5.17 17.86
N PHE A 134 -10.88 -6.13 18.74
CA PHE A 134 -10.58 -7.51 18.36
C PHE A 134 -11.85 -8.35 18.36
N VAL A 135 -11.96 -9.26 17.39
CA VAL A 135 -13.04 -10.25 17.30
C VAL A 135 -12.46 -11.64 17.10
N GLU A 136 -13.04 -12.64 17.75
CA GLU A 136 -12.62 -14.04 17.60
C GLU A 136 -13.22 -14.63 16.32
N VAL A 137 -12.35 -15.04 15.39
CA VAL A 137 -12.73 -15.61 14.09
C VAL A 137 -12.24 -17.04 14.01
N LYS A 138 -13.13 -17.96 13.61
CA LYS A 138 -12.76 -19.34 13.33
C LYS A 138 -12.35 -19.47 11.86
N LEU A 139 -11.07 -19.74 11.59
CA LEU A 139 -10.57 -19.80 10.22
C LEU A 139 -11.15 -21.02 9.47
N PRO A 140 -11.59 -20.84 8.21
CA PRO A 140 -12.06 -21.94 7.38
C PRO A 140 -10.86 -22.73 6.83
N GLY A 141 -10.61 -23.91 7.39
CA GLY A 141 -9.58 -24.84 6.93
C GLY A 141 -8.26 -24.76 7.71
N ALA A 142 -7.27 -25.54 7.28
CA ALA A 142 -5.93 -25.53 7.86
C ALA A 142 -5.18 -24.26 7.42
N ILE A 143 -4.52 -23.59 8.35
CA ILE A 143 -3.55 -22.54 8.01
C ILE A 143 -2.42 -23.24 7.25
N LYS A 144 -2.21 -22.89 5.96
CA LYS A 144 -0.97 -23.25 5.27
C LYS A 144 0.17 -22.56 5.99
N GLN A 145 0.86 -23.27 6.88
CA GLN A 145 2.07 -22.76 7.49
C GLN A 145 3.06 -22.43 6.36
N ALA A 146 3.68 -21.25 6.42
CA ALA A 146 4.67 -20.78 5.45
C ALA A 146 6.00 -21.55 5.53
N ALA A 147 5.95 -22.88 5.63
CA ALA A 147 7.12 -23.74 5.84
C ALA A 147 7.80 -24.20 4.53
N ASP A 148 7.16 -24.07 3.36
CA ASP A 148 7.67 -24.66 2.12
C ASP A 148 8.63 -23.76 1.32
N LYS A 149 8.94 -22.55 1.78
CA LYS A 149 9.85 -21.64 1.05
C LYS A 149 11.33 -22.06 1.13
N LYS A 150 11.72 -22.97 2.04
CA LYS A 150 13.12 -23.41 2.23
C LYS A 150 13.58 -24.59 1.36
N GLN A 151 12.70 -25.28 0.64
CA GLN A 151 13.08 -26.44 -0.18
C GLN A 151 13.18 -26.15 -1.69
N ALA A 152 12.78 -24.97 -2.15
CA ALA A 152 12.87 -24.58 -3.56
C ALA A 152 14.24 -23.97 -3.95
N GLU A 153 15.11 -23.64 -3.00
CA GLU A 153 16.41 -22.97 -3.27
C GLU A 153 17.58 -23.93 -3.53
N LYS A 154 17.36 -25.25 -3.59
CA LYS A 154 18.45 -26.23 -3.75
C LYS A 154 18.53 -26.98 -5.07
N ALA A 155 17.78 -26.58 -6.10
CA ALA A 155 17.89 -27.20 -7.41
C ALA A 155 17.96 -26.15 -8.52
N VAL A 156 18.95 -26.34 -9.40
CA VAL A 156 19.17 -25.71 -10.71
C VAL A 156 20.24 -24.60 -10.72
N LEU A 157 21.50 -25.05 -10.80
CA LEU A 157 22.53 -24.37 -11.58
C LEU A 157 22.24 -24.59 -13.07
N PRO A 158 22.50 -23.59 -13.93
CA PRO A 158 23.05 -23.88 -15.23
C PRO A 158 24.36 -23.14 -15.50
N THR A 159 25.19 -23.88 -16.21
CA THR A 159 26.50 -23.60 -16.76
C THR A 159 26.52 -22.43 -17.73
N SER A 160 27.65 -21.72 -17.70
CA SER A 160 28.09 -20.63 -18.55
C SER A 160 28.03 -20.91 -20.07
N ALA A 161 27.52 -19.95 -20.84
CA ALA A 161 27.83 -19.78 -22.26
C ALA A 161 28.00 -18.29 -22.62
N LYS A 162 28.94 -18.04 -23.54
CA LYS A 162 29.55 -16.76 -23.98
C LYS A 162 28.59 -15.78 -24.71
N PRO A 163 28.99 -14.50 -24.85
CA PRO A 163 28.14 -13.44 -25.40
C PRO A 163 28.39 -13.19 -26.89
N ALA A 164 27.32 -12.86 -27.63
CA ALA A 164 27.27 -11.79 -28.64
C ALA A 164 25.93 -11.82 -29.38
N GLU A 165 25.09 -10.79 -29.22
CA GLU A 165 24.37 -10.23 -30.36
C GLU A 165 23.92 -8.79 -30.08
N THR A 166 24.47 -7.89 -30.89
CA THR A 166 24.27 -6.44 -30.84
C THR A 166 22.84 -6.10 -31.25
N THR A 167 21.99 -5.71 -30.31
CA THR A 167 20.63 -5.26 -30.63
C THR A 167 20.70 -3.83 -31.18
N ARG A 168 20.38 -3.68 -32.47
CA ARG A 168 20.15 -2.39 -33.13
C ARG A 168 19.03 -1.64 -32.39
N ILE A 169 19.37 -0.49 -31.80
CA ILE A 169 18.41 0.50 -31.34
C ILE A 169 17.66 1.03 -32.56
N VAL A 170 16.39 0.64 -32.71
CA VAL A 170 15.49 1.26 -33.68
C VAL A 170 15.15 2.65 -33.14
N LYS A 171 15.65 3.69 -33.84
CA LYS A 171 15.32 5.08 -33.56
C LYS A 171 13.80 5.31 -33.72
N SER A 172 13.26 6.18 -32.88
CA SER A 172 11.86 6.58 -32.68
C SER A 172 11.11 7.19 -33.88
N GLY A 173 11.45 6.82 -35.12
CA GLY A 173 10.89 7.42 -36.35
C GLY A 173 9.45 6.99 -36.72
N ASP A 174 8.96 5.85 -36.22
CA ASP A 174 7.68 5.30 -36.68
C ASP A 174 6.44 5.95 -36.04
N ALA A 175 6.61 6.65 -34.91
CA ALA A 175 5.51 7.38 -34.28
C ALA A 175 5.12 8.66 -35.04
N GLN A 176 6.04 9.25 -35.82
CA GLN A 176 5.76 10.48 -36.57
C GLN A 176 4.88 10.24 -37.81
N LYS A 177 4.91 9.05 -38.42
CA LYS A 177 4.07 8.73 -39.59
C LYS A 177 2.58 8.55 -39.29
N ALA A 178 2.19 8.37 -38.03
CA ALA A 178 0.77 8.28 -37.65
C ALA A 178 0.08 9.66 -37.61
N LYS A 179 0.84 10.77 -37.53
CA LYS A 179 0.32 12.13 -37.39
C LYS A 179 -0.27 12.72 -38.69
N GLU A 180 -0.03 12.11 -39.85
CA GLU A 180 -0.45 12.65 -41.16
C GLU A 180 -1.88 12.29 -41.59
N THR A 181 -2.62 11.46 -40.84
CA THR A 181 -3.94 10.95 -41.31
C THR A 181 -5.14 11.85 -41.00
N GLY A 182 -4.95 13.06 -40.44
CA GLY A 182 -6.02 14.07 -40.30
C GLY A 182 -7.26 13.65 -39.50
N ARG A 183 -7.23 12.48 -38.84
CA ARG A 183 -8.33 12.03 -37.99
C ARG A 183 -8.24 12.81 -36.69
N ALA A 184 -9.29 13.54 -36.33
CA ALA A 184 -9.39 14.19 -35.03
C ALA A 184 -9.20 13.14 -33.94
N VAL A 185 -7.99 13.10 -33.39
CA VAL A 185 -7.63 12.23 -32.30
C VAL A 185 -8.18 12.93 -31.06
N GLY A 186 -9.23 12.36 -30.47
CA GLY A 186 -9.75 12.86 -29.20
C GLY A 186 -8.68 12.90 -28.10
N PRO A 187 -8.95 13.63 -27.01
CA PRO A 187 -8.07 13.64 -25.84
C PRO A 187 -7.81 12.21 -25.34
N ALA A 188 -6.62 11.98 -24.81
CA ALA A 188 -6.10 10.64 -24.53
C ALA A 188 -6.85 9.89 -23.41
N CYS A 189 -6.97 10.49 -22.22
CA CYS A 189 -8.07 10.16 -21.32
C CYS A 189 -9.27 11.03 -21.74
N SER A 190 -10.51 10.59 -21.49
CA SER A 190 -11.62 11.53 -21.61
C SER A 190 -11.33 12.71 -20.65
N GLN A 191 -11.57 13.95 -21.07
CA GLN A 191 -11.03 15.18 -20.46
C GLN A 191 -11.36 15.42 -18.97
N SER A 192 -11.97 14.50 -18.23
CA SER A 192 -12.21 14.67 -16.81
C SER A 192 -11.05 14.13 -15.96
N TRP A 193 -10.53 15.00 -15.10
CA TRP A 193 -9.67 14.63 -13.97
C TRP A 193 -10.27 13.49 -13.12
N GLU A 194 -11.60 13.35 -13.12
CA GLU A 194 -12.31 12.25 -12.49
C GLU A 194 -11.92 10.89 -13.09
N GLU A 195 -11.81 10.79 -14.42
CA GLU A 195 -11.43 9.54 -15.07
C GLU A 195 -9.99 9.13 -14.73
N VAL A 196 -9.06 10.08 -14.81
CA VAL A 196 -7.66 9.86 -14.42
C VAL A 196 -7.58 9.36 -12.99
N ASN A 197 -8.27 10.01 -12.05
CA ASN A 197 -8.27 9.60 -10.64
C ASN A 197 -8.93 8.24 -10.41
N MET A 198 -9.99 7.89 -11.16
CA MET A 198 -10.60 6.57 -11.09
C MET A 198 -9.62 5.48 -11.53
N ILE A 199 -9.00 5.64 -12.71
CA ILE A 199 -8.02 4.68 -13.23
C ILE A 199 -6.84 4.58 -12.26
N ALA A 200 -6.32 5.71 -11.78
CA ALA A 200 -5.24 5.74 -10.81
C ALA A 200 -5.59 4.97 -9.53
N GLY A 201 -6.82 5.13 -9.02
CA GLY A 201 -7.33 4.37 -7.89
C GLY A 201 -7.36 2.87 -8.14
N TRP A 202 -7.73 2.42 -9.34
CA TRP A 202 -7.75 1.00 -9.69
C TRP A 202 -6.36 0.40 -9.85
N VAL A 203 -5.44 1.12 -10.52
CA VAL A 203 -4.05 0.68 -10.69
C VAL A 203 -3.36 0.56 -9.34
N THR A 204 -3.49 1.57 -8.48
CA THR A 204 -2.92 1.53 -7.11
C THR A 204 -3.57 0.45 -6.24
N HIS A 205 -4.87 0.17 -6.42
CA HIS A 205 -5.54 -0.93 -5.72
C HIS A 205 -4.94 -2.30 -6.07
N ASN A 206 -4.50 -2.49 -7.32
CA ASN A 206 -3.90 -3.74 -7.78
C ASN A 206 -2.48 -4.01 -7.24
N GLU A 207 -1.82 -3.04 -6.62
CA GLU A 207 -0.50 -3.20 -5.97
C GLU A 207 -0.57 -3.94 -4.62
N ALA A 208 -1.35 -5.03 -4.56
CA ALA A 208 -1.52 -5.93 -3.42
C ALA A 208 -2.15 -5.33 -2.15
N GLY A 209 -2.96 -4.26 -2.29
CA GLY A 209 -3.71 -3.66 -1.17
C GLY A 209 -2.93 -2.60 -0.38
N HIS A 210 -1.73 -2.23 -0.84
CA HIS A 210 -0.92 -1.17 -0.26
C HIS A 210 -1.28 0.21 -0.82
N MET A 211 -2.56 0.60 -0.74
CA MET A 211 -3.00 1.99 -1.02
C MET A 211 -2.53 2.96 0.08
N SER A 212 -1.27 2.86 0.48
CA SER A 212 -0.69 3.70 1.50
C SER A 212 0.39 4.55 0.88
N TYR A 213 0.21 5.86 1.04
CA TYR A 213 1.27 6.84 0.85
C TYR A 213 2.56 6.50 1.61
N THR A 214 2.42 5.76 2.72
CA THR A 214 3.51 5.33 3.60
C THR A 214 3.95 3.90 3.38
N ALA A 215 3.48 3.24 2.32
CA ALA A 215 3.94 1.91 1.99
C ALA A 215 5.45 1.91 1.78
N PHE A 216 6.13 0.92 2.36
CA PHE A 216 7.57 0.76 2.27
C PHE A 216 7.85 -0.75 2.25
N ASN A 217 8.27 -1.24 1.09
CA ASN A 217 8.77 -2.60 0.93
C ASN A 217 10.31 -2.53 0.93
N PRO A 218 11.00 -3.12 1.92
CA PRO A 218 12.46 -3.04 2.03
C PRO A 218 13.21 -3.87 0.99
N ASP A 219 12.56 -4.84 0.34
CA ASP A 219 13.16 -5.72 -0.66
C ASP A 219 12.10 -6.19 -1.66
N ASP A 220 11.97 -5.45 -2.76
CA ASP A 220 11.06 -5.76 -3.85
C ASP A 220 11.71 -6.73 -4.83
N ASN A 221 11.73 -8.02 -4.47
CA ASN A 221 12.26 -9.10 -5.29
C ASN A 221 13.72 -8.85 -5.74
N GLY A 222 14.56 -8.34 -4.84
CA GLY A 222 15.95 -8.01 -5.13
C GLY A 222 16.15 -6.70 -5.89
N SER A 223 15.10 -5.92 -6.17
CA SER A 223 15.18 -4.64 -6.90
C SER A 223 15.32 -3.42 -5.97
N GLY A 224 15.85 -3.64 -4.76
CA GLY A 224 15.91 -2.62 -3.71
C GLY A 224 14.55 -2.33 -3.09
N ILE A 225 14.37 -1.11 -2.56
CA ILE A 225 13.10 -0.72 -1.94
C ILE A 225 12.03 -0.35 -2.97
N SER A 226 10.76 -0.51 -2.59
CA SER A 226 9.62 0.06 -3.29
C SER A 226 8.75 0.83 -2.31
N VAL A 227 8.32 2.04 -2.66
CA VAL A 227 7.64 2.94 -1.71
C VAL A 227 6.39 3.60 -2.26
N GLY A 228 5.51 4.02 -1.37
CA GLY A 228 4.38 4.90 -1.68
C GLY A 228 3.27 4.27 -2.54
N LEU A 229 2.41 5.14 -3.07
CA LEU A 229 1.15 4.77 -3.73
C LEU A 229 1.29 3.80 -4.90
N MET A 230 2.31 3.99 -5.73
CA MET A 230 2.55 3.21 -6.95
C MET A 230 3.65 2.16 -6.77
N GLN A 231 4.12 1.96 -5.52
CA GLN A 231 5.29 1.11 -5.25
C GLN A 231 6.49 1.53 -6.11
N TRP A 232 6.86 2.81 -6.02
CA TRP A 232 7.95 3.42 -6.77
C TRP A 232 9.26 2.68 -6.47
N ASN A 233 9.67 1.79 -7.38
CA ASN A 233 10.80 0.90 -7.19
C ASN A 233 12.16 1.62 -7.38
N GLN A 234 13.12 1.25 -6.55
CA GLN A 234 14.47 1.78 -6.52
C GLN A 234 15.29 1.43 -7.77
N GLU A 235 15.51 0.15 -8.07
CA GLU A 235 16.47 -0.26 -9.11
C GLU A 235 15.95 0.02 -10.53
N ARG A 236 14.73 -0.42 -10.84
CA ARG A 236 14.17 -0.40 -12.20
C ARG A 236 12.99 0.55 -12.37
N GLY A 237 12.50 1.07 -11.25
CA GLY A 237 11.34 1.94 -11.23
C GLY A 237 11.68 3.43 -11.30
N LYS A 238 10.69 4.20 -10.87
CA LYS A 238 10.62 5.66 -10.89
C LYS A 238 10.85 6.28 -9.50
N LEU A 239 11.51 5.56 -8.58
CA LEU A 239 11.88 6.15 -7.29
C LEU A 239 12.77 7.41 -7.42
N PRO A 240 13.77 7.47 -8.33
CA PRO A 240 14.55 8.70 -8.53
C PRO A 240 13.69 9.89 -8.93
N GLU A 241 12.80 9.71 -9.91
CA GLU A 241 11.84 10.73 -10.34
C GLU A 241 10.95 11.23 -9.19
N LEU A 242 10.51 10.32 -8.32
CA LEU A 242 9.72 10.68 -7.13
C LEU A 242 10.54 11.53 -6.13
N VAL A 243 11.79 11.16 -5.89
CA VAL A 243 12.68 11.84 -4.95
C VAL A 243 13.06 13.23 -5.47
N ASP A 244 13.38 13.34 -6.76
CA ASP A 244 13.66 14.62 -7.42
C ASP A 244 12.44 15.54 -7.38
N ALA A 245 11.26 15.03 -7.72
CA ALA A 245 10.02 15.80 -7.68
C ALA A 245 9.66 16.28 -6.27
N TRP A 246 10.01 15.53 -5.21
CA TRP A 246 9.92 16.05 -3.85
C TRP A 246 10.84 17.25 -3.72
N HIS A 247 12.13 17.05 -3.96
CA HIS A 247 13.13 18.08 -3.72
C HIS A 247 12.76 19.38 -4.44
N ASP A 248 12.34 19.31 -5.70
CA ASP A 248 11.88 20.46 -6.48
C ASP A 248 10.66 21.14 -5.85
N LYS A 249 9.76 20.38 -5.22
CA LYS A 249 8.59 20.92 -4.53
C LYS A 249 8.96 21.68 -3.25
N ASN A 250 9.88 21.14 -2.45
CA ASN A 250 10.29 21.75 -1.18
C ASN A 250 11.72 21.32 -0.78
N PRO A 251 12.76 22.00 -1.30
CA PRO A 251 14.15 21.56 -1.12
C PRO A 251 14.60 21.69 0.34
N ALA A 252 14.21 22.76 1.03
CA ALA A 252 14.56 22.97 2.43
C ALA A 252 14.01 21.87 3.37
N LYS A 253 12.78 21.39 3.12
CA LYS A 253 12.21 20.28 3.89
C LYS A 253 12.87 18.95 3.51
N PHE A 254 13.15 18.73 2.23
CA PHE A 254 13.88 17.57 1.74
C PHE A 254 15.25 17.45 2.43
N ASP A 255 16.04 18.52 2.39
CA ASP A 255 17.36 18.59 3.02
C ASP A 255 17.30 18.36 4.53
N ARG A 256 16.28 18.89 5.19
CA ARG A 256 16.07 18.66 6.62
C ARG A 256 15.76 17.20 6.93
N ILE A 257 14.98 16.50 6.10
CA ILE A 257 14.59 15.10 6.32
C ILE A 257 15.77 14.16 6.02
N PHE A 258 16.45 14.34 4.88
CA PHE A 258 17.53 13.45 4.45
C PHE A 258 18.91 13.86 5.00
N GLY A 259 19.07 15.07 5.52
CA GLY A 259 20.28 15.56 6.16
C GLY A 259 21.50 15.47 5.25
N GLY A 260 22.59 14.89 5.75
CA GLY A 260 23.81 14.67 4.98
C GLY A 260 23.68 13.68 3.82
N SER A 261 22.54 12.99 3.68
CA SER A 261 22.26 12.13 2.52
C SER A 261 21.46 12.82 1.41
N SER A 262 21.05 14.08 1.58
CA SER A 262 20.22 14.83 0.62
C SER A 262 20.80 14.82 -0.80
N ALA A 263 22.05 15.28 -0.96
CA ALA A 263 22.72 15.29 -2.27
C ALA A 263 22.82 13.90 -2.90
N ASN A 264 23.06 12.86 -2.09
CA ASN A 264 23.13 11.48 -2.57
C ASN A 264 21.75 10.96 -3.01
N MET A 265 20.67 11.34 -2.33
CA MET A 265 19.31 10.96 -2.73
C MET A 265 18.94 11.49 -4.12
N LEU A 266 19.52 12.61 -4.55
CA LEU A 266 19.34 13.20 -5.89
C LEU A 266 20.32 12.64 -6.92
N ASP A 267 21.32 11.87 -6.50
CA ASP A 267 22.18 11.13 -7.42
C ASP A 267 21.47 9.81 -7.76
N GLU A 268 20.93 9.73 -8.98
CA GLU A 268 20.21 8.54 -9.45
C GLU A 268 21.06 7.26 -9.34
N SER A 269 22.36 7.31 -9.69
CA SER A 269 23.22 6.13 -9.65
C SER A 269 23.43 5.65 -8.21
N TRP A 270 23.60 6.58 -7.27
CA TRP A 270 23.68 6.26 -5.86
C TRP A 270 22.34 5.73 -5.33
N LEU A 271 21.23 6.40 -5.63
CA LEU A 271 19.90 6.01 -5.17
C LEU A 271 19.51 4.63 -5.69
N ARG A 272 19.86 4.29 -6.93
CA ARG A 272 19.59 2.94 -7.49
C ARG A 272 20.41 1.83 -6.83
N SER A 273 21.55 2.15 -6.23
CA SER A 273 22.51 1.15 -5.70
C SER A 273 22.58 1.10 -4.17
N VAL A 274 22.04 2.10 -3.47
CA VAL A 274 22.13 2.17 -2.01
C VAL A 274 21.29 1.08 -1.33
N ASP A 275 21.89 0.34 -0.42
CA ASP A 275 21.14 -0.58 0.43
C ASP A 275 20.51 0.17 1.62
N PHE A 276 19.19 0.37 1.56
CA PHE A 276 18.42 1.00 2.65
C PHE A 276 18.40 0.13 3.92
N SER A 277 18.48 -1.19 3.80
CA SER A 277 18.41 -2.10 4.95
C SER A 277 19.64 -1.97 5.86
N SER A 278 20.82 -1.73 5.29
CA SER A 278 22.05 -1.45 6.06
C SER A 278 22.18 0.00 6.55
N LYS A 279 21.26 0.89 6.17
CA LYS A 279 21.28 2.32 6.53
C LYS A 279 20.02 2.72 7.30
N PRO A 280 19.90 2.39 8.60
CA PRO A 280 18.69 2.64 9.38
C PRO A 280 18.33 4.13 9.50
N GLY A 281 19.32 5.03 9.45
CA GLY A 281 19.08 6.48 9.40
C GLY A 281 18.37 6.90 8.12
N LEU A 282 18.78 6.35 6.98
CA LEU A 282 18.19 6.64 5.68
C LEU A 282 16.77 6.05 5.57
N THR A 283 16.58 4.83 6.05
CA THR A 283 15.25 4.19 6.12
C THR A 283 14.27 4.99 6.98
N ARG A 284 14.70 5.47 8.16
CA ARG A 284 13.86 6.36 8.99
C ARG A 284 13.57 7.70 8.30
N ALA A 285 14.55 8.26 7.59
CA ALA A 285 14.33 9.47 6.80
C ALA A 285 13.26 9.23 5.73
N MET A 286 13.34 8.13 4.97
CA MET A 286 12.33 7.78 3.97
C MET A 286 10.93 7.56 4.57
N HIS A 287 10.80 6.89 5.71
CA HIS A 287 9.51 6.77 6.41
C HIS A 287 8.94 8.13 6.84
N THR A 288 9.80 9.00 7.39
CA THR A 288 9.44 10.38 7.75
C THR A 288 8.97 11.13 6.50
N ALA A 289 9.67 10.91 5.39
CA ALA A 289 9.37 11.50 4.11
C ALA A 289 7.95 11.06 3.66
N LEU A 290 7.70 9.75 3.57
CA LEU A 290 6.42 9.20 3.11
C LEU A 290 5.21 9.63 3.97
N ALA A 291 5.43 9.95 5.24
CA ALA A 291 4.41 10.48 6.15
C ALA A 291 4.10 11.98 5.94
N ASP A 292 4.92 12.73 5.20
CA ASP A 292 4.73 14.17 4.98
C ASP A 292 3.67 14.45 3.90
N SER A 293 2.66 15.25 4.26
CA SER A 293 1.55 15.56 3.36
C SER A 293 1.95 16.25 2.04
N GLU A 294 3.05 16.99 1.98
CA GLU A 294 3.51 17.61 0.73
C GLU A 294 4.06 16.56 -0.22
N PHE A 295 4.77 15.56 0.30
CA PHE A 295 5.23 14.45 -0.54
C PHE A 295 4.12 13.52 -0.98
N GLN A 296 3.11 13.33 -0.12
CA GLN A 296 1.91 12.60 -0.52
C GLN A 296 1.24 13.25 -1.73
N ARG A 297 1.22 14.59 -1.79
CA ARG A 297 0.75 15.32 -2.99
C ARG A 297 1.65 15.08 -4.20
N VAL A 298 2.97 15.13 -4.04
CA VAL A 298 3.91 14.79 -5.13
C VAL A 298 3.64 13.38 -5.67
N GLN A 299 3.39 12.40 -4.80
CA GLN A 299 3.03 11.04 -5.23
C GLN A 299 1.73 11.01 -6.04
N VAL A 300 0.71 11.79 -5.65
CA VAL A 300 -0.55 11.92 -6.42
C VAL A 300 -0.30 12.56 -7.78
N ASP A 301 0.46 13.65 -7.83
CA ASP A 301 0.73 14.41 -9.04
C ASP A 301 1.46 13.52 -10.07
N LEU A 302 2.55 12.85 -9.65
CA LEU A 302 3.30 11.93 -10.51
C LEU A 302 2.48 10.72 -10.93
N ARG A 303 1.69 10.12 -10.02
CA ARG A 303 0.78 9.03 -10.36
C ARG A 303 -0.20 9.48 -11.43
N ASN A 304 -0.82 10.65 -11.29
CA ASN A 304 -1.81 11.14 -12.24
C ASN A 304 -1.18 11.41 -13.61
N GLY A 305 -0.01 12.04 -13.67
CA GLY A 305 0.74 12.20 -14.93
C GLY A 305 1.07 10.86 -15.60
N HIS A 306 1.45 9.85 -14.81
CA HIS A 306 1.69 8.50 -15.32
C HIS A 306 0.44 7.86 -15.94
N ILE A 307 -0.75 8.09 -15.37
CA ILE A 307 -2.02 7.62 -15.94
C ILE A 307 -2.36 8.37 -17.22
N GLU A 308 -2.10 9.68 -17.29
CA GLU A 308 -2.29 10.46 -18.51
C GLU A 308 -1.44 9.93 -19.66
N ASP A 309 -0.13 9.75 -19.43
CA ASP A 309 0.80 9.15 -20.40
C ASP A 309 0.32 7.76 -20.85
N SER A 310 -0.17 6.96 -19.90
CA SER A 310 -0.71 5.63 -20.18
C SER A 310 -1.98 5.67 -21.03
N CYS A 311 -2.85 6.67 -20.84
CA CYS A 311 -3.99 6.89 -21.71
C CYS A 311 -3.56 7.27 -23.13
N GLU A 312 -2.47 8.05 -23.29
CA GLU A 312 -1.93 8.38 -24.61
C GLU A 312 -1.47 7.11 -25.33
N LEU A 313 -0.73 6.26 -24.61
CA LEU A 313 -0.32 4.96 -25.11
C LEU A 313 -1.53 4.08 -25.45
N ALA A 314 -2.55 4.04 -24.59
CA ALA A 314 -3.76 3.27 -24.85
C ALA A 314 -4.42 3.70 -26.15
N ARG A 315 -4.52 5.02 -26.38
CA ARG A 315 -5.07 5.61 -27.60
C ARG A 315 -4.26 5.25 -28.83
N ASP A 316 -2.93 5.28 -28.78
CA ASP A 316 -2.05 4.88 -29.89
C ASP A 316 -2.34 3.45 -30.36
N TYR A 317 -2.68 2.56 -29.42
CA TYR A 317 -3.06 1.17 -29.69
C TYR A 317 -4.58 0.97 -29.77
N ARG A 318 -5.37 2.04 -29.92
CA ARG A 318 -6.83 2.05 -30.08
C ARG A 318 -7.60 1.43 -28.91
N PHE A 319 -7.08 1.50 -27.69
CA PHE A 319 -7.80 1.20 -26.45
C PHE A 319 -8.46 2.48 -25.94
N THR A 320 -9.73 2.65 -26.27
CA THR A 320 -10.48 3.90 -26.10
C THR A 320 -11.62 3.79 -25.10
N SER A 321 -11.98 2.59 -24.63
CA SER A 321 -12.90 2.47 -23.50
C SER A 321 -12.17 2.76 -22.18
N LEU A 322 -12.94 3.12 -21.16
CA LEU A 322 -12.44 3.26 -19.78
C LEU A 322 -11.68 2.02 -19.31
N ARG A 323 -12.22 0.83 -19.59
CA ARG A 323 -11.57 -0.46 -19.31
C ARG A 323 -10.25 -0.59 -20.06
N GLY A 324 -10.23 -0.31 -21.35
CA GLY A 324 -9.02 -0.43 -22.17
C GLY A 324 -7.90 0.48 -21.69
N ARG A 325 -8.20 1.74 -21.36
CA ARG A 325 -7.22 2.67 -20.79
C ARG A 325 -6.70 2.20 -19.43
N ALA A 326 -7.58 1.75 -18.55
CA ALA A 326 -7.18 1.22 -17.24
C ALA A 326 -6.25 0.00 -17.35
N VAL A 327 -6.57 -0.94 -18.24
CA VAL A 327 -5.72 -2.11 -18.50
C VAL A 327 -4.34 -1.71 -19.01
N VAL A 328 -4.28 -0.76 -19.94
CA VAL A 328 -2.98 -0.27 -20.46
C VAL A 328 -2.20 0.43 -19.36
N ALA A 329 -2.82 1.28 -18.54
CA ALA A 329 -2.16 1.95 -17.44
C ALA A 329 -1.61 0.96 -16.39
N ASP A 330 -2.38 -0.06 -16.05
CA ASP A 330 -1.92 -1.14 -15.16
C ASP A 330 -0.71 -1.87 -15.73
N MET A 331 -0.71 -2.17 -17.04
CA MET A 331 0.42 -2.78 -17.72
C MET A 331 1.66 -1.88 -17.72
N VAL A 332 1.50 -0.57 -17.93
CA VAL A 332 2.62 0.39 -17.87
C VAL A 332 3.20 0.43 -16.46
N ASN A 333 2.35 0.40 -15.42
CA ASN A 333 2.84 0.35 -14.05
C ASN A 333 3.66 -0.92 -13.77
N GLN A 334 3.17 -2.07 -14.21
CA GLN A 334 3.79 -3.37 -13.93
C GLN A 334 5.03 -3.69 -14.78
N LEU A 335 5.08 -3.21 -16.03
CA LEU A 335 6.11 -3.57 -17.00
C LEU A 335 7.03 -2.41 -17.39
N GLY A 336 6.73 -1.20 -16.92
CA GLY A 336 7.21 0.03 -17.54
C GLY A 336 6.62 0.25 -18.94
N GLU A 337 6.79 1.46 -19.47
CA GLU A 337 6.25 1.84 -20.78
C GLU A 337 6.82 0.98 -21.92
N GLY A 338 8.12 0.69 -21.90
CA GLY A 338 8.77 -0.13 -22.93
C GLY A 338 8.23 -1.58 -22.96
N GLY A 339 8.01 -2.17 -21.78
CA GLY A 339 7.43 -3.49 -21.63
C GLY A 339 5.97 -3.52 -22.10
N ALA A 340 5.16 -2.53 -21.70
CA ALA A 340 3.79 -2.37 -22.16
C ALA A 340 3.69 -2.21 -23.68
N ARG A 341 4.49 -1.31 -24.29
CA ARG A 341 4.58 -1.16 -25.76
C ARG A 341 4.98 -2.45 -26.45
N SER A 342 5.94 -3.20 -25.89
CA SER A 342 6.33 -4.50 -26.43
C SER A 342 5.17 -5.50 -26.46
N MET A 343 4.32 -5.51 -25.44
CA MET A 343 3.14 -6.39 -25.40
C MET A 343 2.04 -5.92 -26.34
N LEU A 344 1.74 -4.62 -26.36
CA LEU A 344 0.71 -4.05 -27.22
C LEU A 344 1.00 -4.25 -28.72
N ARG A 345 2.27 -4.20 -29.14
CA ARG A 345 2.69 -4.51 -30.53
C ARG A 345 2.41 -5.95 -30.96
N ARG A 346 2.28 -6.90 -30.03
CA ARG A 346 1.97 -8.32 -30.34
C ARG A 346 0.50 -8.54 -30.63
N LEU A 347 -0.34 -7.53 -30.39
CA LEU A 347 -1.76 -7.59 -30.69
C LEU A 347 -1.98 -7.17 -32.14
N ALA A 348 -2.74 -7.98 -32.87
CA ALA A 348 -3.33 -7.49 -34.10
C ALA A 348 -4.31 -6.37 -33.77
N LEU A 349 -4.28 -5.27 -34.53
CA LEU A 349 -5.27 -4.18 -34.42
C LEU A 349 -6.66 -4.57 -34.99
N THR A 350 -6.83 -5.84 -35.36
CA THR A 350 -8.09 -6.44 -35.84
C THR A 350 -8.93 -6.94 -34.66
N GLY A 351 -10.25 -6.90 -34.81
CA GLY A 351 -11.19 -7.30 -33.77
C GLY A 351 -11.63 -6.12 -32.89
N ASN A 352 -12.66 -6.35 -32.07
CA ASN A 352 -13.13 -5.33 -31.15
C ASN A 352 -12.20 -5.20 -29.93
N GLU A 353 -12.34 -4.10 -29.18
CA GLU A 353 -11.47 -3.83 -28.02
C GLU A 353 -11.54 -4.92 -26.95
N SER A 354 -12.71 -5.50 -26.69
CA SER A 354 -12.86 -6.63 -25.74
C SER A 354 -12.00 -7.82 -26.13
N GLN A 355 -12.04 -8.24 -27.40
CA GLN A 355 -11.21 -9.35 -27.89
C GLN A 355 -9.72 -9.05 -27.74
N ARG A 356 -9.31 -7.78 -27.93
CA ARG A 356 -7.92 -7.36 -27.74
C ARG A 356 -7.50 -7.36 -26.27
N ILE A 357 -8.40 -6.99 -25.35
CA ILE A 357 -8.17 -7.10 -23.90
C ILE A 357 -8.05 -8.57 -23.45
N GLU A 358 -8.92 -9.46 -23.96
CA GLU A 358 -8.79 -10.91 -23.68
C GLU A 358 -7.46 -11.48 -24.21
N ARG A 359 -7.04 -11.05 -25.40
CA ARG A 359 -5.74 -11.44 -25.93
C ARG A 359 -4.59 -10.86 -25.11
N LEU A 360 -4.74 -9.65 -24.57
CA LEU A 360 -3.78 -9.06 -23.64
C LEU A 360 -3.60 -9.93 -22.39
N LYS A 361 -4.71 -10.40 -21.78
CA LYS A 361 -4.66 -11.35 -20.66
C LYS A 361 -3.74 -12.52 -21.01
N THR A 362 -4.00 -13.20 -22.12
CA THR A 362 -3.21 -14.37 -22.55
C THR A 362 -1.72 -14.07 -22.79
N VAL A 363 -1.38 -12.96 -23.45
CA VAL A 363 0.03 -12.67 -23.79
C VAL A 363 0.84 -12.11 -22.61
N SER A 364 0.19 -11.68 -21.53
CA SER A 364 0.84 -11.06 -20.37
C SER A 364 0.71 -11.86 -19.06
N ASP A 365 -0.10 -12.92 -19.04
CA ASP A 365 -0.41 -13.71 -17.84
C ASP A 365 0.84 -14.20 -17.10
N GLY A 366 1.77 -14.82 -17.82
CA GLY A 366 3.01 -15.35 -17.25
C GLY A 366 4.04 -14.31 -16.77
N ARG A 367 3.71 -13.01 -16.79
CA ARG A 367 4.62 -11.94 -16.33
C ARG A 367 4.08 -11.10 -15.19
N ILE A 368 2.78 -10.79 -15.20
CA ILE A 368 2.19 -9.79 -14.29
C ILE A 368 0.88 -10.26 -13.66
N ASN A 369 0.58 -11.57 -13.68
CA ASN A 369 -0.73 -12.10 -13.26
C ASN A 369 -1.89 -11.35 -13.95
N ALA A 370 -1.74 -11.15 -15.25
CA ALA A 370 -2.59 -10.23 -16.00
C ALA A 370 -4.07 -10.61 -15.95
N ALA A 371 -4.39 -11.91 -15.90
CA ALA A 371 -5.77 -12.36 -15.80
C ALA A 371 -6.48 -11.77 -14.56
N ASP A 372 -5.88 -11.91 -13.39
CA ASP A 372 -6.45 -11.44 -12.11
C ASP A 372 -6.54 -9.91 -12.07
N ARG A 373 -5.48 -9.22 -12.48
CA ARG A 373 -5.43 -7.75 -12.48
C ARG A 373 -6.46 -7.14 -13.43
N ILE A 374 -6.61 -7.72 -14.63
CA ILE A 374 -7.60 -7.26 -15.59
C ILE A 374 -9.02 -7.59 -15.11
N ALA A 375 -9.24 -8.75 -14.47
CA ALA A 375 -10.54 -9.08 -13.88
C ALA A 375 -10.93 -8.08 -12.77
N ALA A 376 -9.98 -7.67 -11.92
CA ALA A 376 -10.23 -6.65 -10.91
C ALA A 376 -10.64 -5.29 -11.52
N ILE A 377 -9.96 -4.86 -12.58
CA ILE A 377 -10.33 -3.65 -13.33
C ILE A 377 -11.72 -3.79 -13.97
N GLU A 378 -12.03 -4.96 -14.54
CA GLU A 378 -13.34 -5.24 -15.13
C GLU A 378 -14.47 -5.11 -14.13
N ASP A 379 -14.29 -5.61 -12.91
CA ASP A 379 -15.29 -5.51 -11.87
C ASP A 379 -15.49 -4.06 -11.42
N LYS A 380 -14.42 -3.27 -11.33
CA LYS A 380 -14.51 -1.83 -11.03
C LYS A 380 -15.23 -1.04 -12.12
N VAL A 381 -15.00 -1.36 -13.38
CA VAL A 381 -15.74 -0.73 -14.50
C VAL A 381 -17.22 -1.11 -14.45
N LYS A 382 -17.57 -2.36 -14.13
CA LYS A 382 -18.96 -2.79 -13.95
C LYS A 382 -19.64 -2.05 -12.79
N GLU A 383 -18.93 -1.81 -11.68
CA GLU A 383 -19.45 -1.01 -10.56
C GLU A 383 -19.84 0.40 -11.01
N VAL A 384 -18.98 1.10 -11.77
CA VAL A 384 -19.27 2.43 -12.33
C VAL A 384 -20.51 2.41 -13.23
N TRP A 385 -20.61 1.43 -14.13
CA TRP A 385 -21.77 1.33 -15.03
C TRP A 385 -23.08 1.06 -14.29
N ARG A 386 -23.06 0.23 -13.25
CA ARG A 386 -24.24 -0.02 -12.41
C ARG A 386 -24.68 1.26 -11.70
N ALA A 387 -23.73 2.03 -11.15
CA ALA A 387 -24.03 3.30 -10.49
C ALA A 387 -24.64 4.32 -11.47
N GLN A 388 -24.10 4.43 -12.69
CA GLN A 388 -24.63 5.29 -13.74
C GLN A 388 -26.01 4.85 -14.26
N ALA A 389 -26.29 3.55 -14.27
CA ALA A 389 -27.60 3.03 -14.65
C ALA A 389 -28.66 3.31 -13.58
N ALA A 390 -28.27 3.28 -12.31
CA ALA A 390 -29.16 3.55 -11.17
C ALA A 390 -29.49 5.05 -10.99
N SER A 391 -28.72 5.95 -11.58
CA SER A 391 -28.95 7.40 -11.51
C SER A 391 -29.81 7.96 -12.65
N ARG A 392 -30.26 7.10 -13.58
CA ARG A 392 -31.20 7.43 -14.66
C ARG A 392 -32.59 6.94 -14.29
#